data_AF-A0A0F3TJE7-F1
#
_entry.id   AF-A0A0F3TJE7-F1
#
_cell.length_a   1.000
_cell.length_b   1.000
_cell.length_c   1.000
_cell.angle_alpha   90.00
_cell.angle_beta   90.00
_cell.angle_gamma   90.00
#
_symmetry.space_group_name_H-M   'P 1'
#
loop_
_entity.id
_entity.type
_entity.pdbx_description
1 polymer ?
#
loop_
_entity_poly.entity_id
_entity_poly.type
_entity_poly.pdbx_seq_one_letter_code
_entity_poly.pdbx_strand_id
1 'polypeptide(L)' 'MSNAQKVINAEKYNEWVKKFSEQIFKITGDENAAKNELEPWTPEGVDPNYCWWDVDPVDAANEAMSYHND' A
#
# COMPACT_ATOMS: atom_id res chain seq x y z
N MET A 1 -20.49 -17.38 3.81
CA MET A 1 -19.03 -17.37 3.95
C MET A 1 -18.72 -16.48 5.13
N SER A 2 -18.14 -17.04 6.20
CA SER A 2 -17.92 -16.27 7.43
C SER A 2 -16.93 -15.15 7.10
N ASN A 3 -17.37 -13.89 7.20
CA ASN A 3 -16.47 -12.74 7.25
C ASN A 3 -15.54 -12.97 8.42
N ALA A 4 -14.39 -13.58 8.17
CA ALA A 4 -13.27 -13.49 9.08
C ALA A 4 -13.03 -11.99 9.21
N GLN A 5 -13.44 -11.41 10.34
CA GLN A 5 -13.07 -10.04 10.68
C GLN A 5 -11.55 -10.02 10.58
N LYS A 6 -11.03 -9.42 9.50
CA LYS A 6 -9.61 -9.07 9.40
C LYS A 6 -9.40 -8.11 10.56
N VAL A 7 -8.95 -8.64 11.69
CA VAL A 7 -8.62 -7.83 12.87
C VAL A 7 -7.52 -6.90 12.42
N ILE A 8 -7.75 -5.60 12.50
CA ILE A 8 -6.78 -4.58 12.10
C ILE A 8 -5.49 -4.86 12.87
N ASN A 9 -4.47 -5.31 12.14
CA ASN A 9 -3.15 -5.58 12.69
C ASN A 9 -2.29 -4.36 12.37
N ALA A 10 -2.32 -3.40 13.29
CA ALA A 10 -1.61 -2.13 13.12
C ALA A 10 -0.10 -2.33 12.90
N GLU A 11 0.52 -3.35 13.52
CA GLU A 11 1.95 -3.63 13.32
C GLU A 11 2.24 -4.08 11.89
N LYS A 12 1.46 -5.04 11.37
CA LYS A 12 1.60 -5.52 10.00
C LYS A 12 1.30 -4.41 8.98
N TYR A 13 0.26 -3.61 9.23
CA TYR A 13 -0.06 -2.47 8.39
C TYR A 13 1.09 -1.47 8.37
N ASN A 14 1.62 -1.10 9.54
CA ASN A 14 2.73 -0.14 9.62
C ASN A 14 4.00 -0.67 8.91
N GLU A 15 4.30 -1.96 9.01
CA GLU A 15 5.40 -2.56 8.27
C GLU A 15 5.17 -2.53 6.76
N TRP A 16 3.93 -2.80 6.33
CA TRP A 16 3.52 -2.74 4.93
C TRP A 16 3.65 -1.32 4.38
N VAL A 17 3.06 -0.33 5.06
CA VAL A 17 3.14 1.10 4.74
C VAL A 17 4.58 1.56 4.61
N LYS A 18 5.44 1.14 5.52
CA LYS A 18 6.87 1.49 5.50
C LYS A 18 7.53 0.97 4.23
N LYS A 19 7.35 -0.31 3.89
CA LYS A 19 7.96 -0.90 2.68
C LYS A 19 7.41 -0.28 1.40
N PHE A 20 6.11 -0.03 1.35
CA PHE A 20 5.44 0.62 0.22
C PHE A 20 6.00 2.03 0.01
N SER A 21 5.99 2.86 1.06
CA SER A 21 6.48 4.23 1.02
C SER A 21 7.98 4.30 0.67
N GLU A 22 8.79 3.40 1.23
CA GLU A 22 10.21 3.29 0.90
C GLU A 22 10.44 2.95 -0.58
N GLN A 23 9.61 2.09 -1.16
CA GLN A 23 9.73 1.73 -2.57
C GLN A 23 9.32 2.88 -3.48
N ILE A 24 8.19 3.55 -3.21
CA ILE A 24 7.78 4.75 -3.97
C ILE A 24 8.89 5.80 -3.91
N PHE A 25 9.40 6.11 -2.71
CA PHE A 25 10.48 7.08 -2.55
C PHE A 25 11.76 6.68 -3.31
N LYS A 26 12.13 5.40 -3.35
CA LYS A 26 13.29 4.94 -4.14
C LYS A 26 13.11 5.18 -5.64
N ILE A 27 11.88 5.10 -6.15
CA ILE A 27 11.57 5.29 -7.57
C ILE A 27 11.49 6.78 -7.91
N THR A 28 10.82 7.58 -7.08
CA THR A 28 10.49 8.99 -7.39
C THR A 28 11.46 10.00 -6.78
N GLY A 29 12.08 9.68 -5.66
CA GLY A 29 12.81 10.63 -4.81
C GLY A 29 11.91 11.62 -4.07
N ASP A 30 10.57 11.43 -4.08
CA ASP A 30 9.59 12.35 -3.48
C ASP A 30 8.75 11.66 -2.40
N GLU A 31 8.85 12.17 -1.16
CA GLU A 31 8.04 11.70 -0.03
C GLU A 31 6.55 12.04 -0.19
N ASN A 32 6.21 13.09 -0.95
CA ASN A 32 4.81 13.45 -1.18
C ASN A 32 4.15 12.47 -2.15
N ALA A 33 4.89 11.95 -3.13
CA ALA A 33 4.41 10.86 -3.98
C ALA A 33 4.03 9.63 -3.13
N ALA A 34 4.89 9.23 -2.18
CA ALA A 34 4.59 8.12 -1.27
C ALA A 34 3.32 8.35 -0.45
N LYS A 35 3.09 9.58 0.05
CA LYS A 35 1.87 9.92 0.79
C LYS A 35 0.62 9.86 -0.08
N ASN A 36 0.67 10.43 -1.29
CA ASN A 36 -0.46 10.45 -2.21
C ASN A 36 -0.85 9.03 -2.64
N GLU A 37 0.13 8.20 -3.00
CA GLU A 37 -0.11 6.82 -3.41
C GLU A 37 -0.58 5.93 -2.25
N LEU A 38 -0.34 6.34 -1.00
CA LEU A 38 -0.78 5.61 0.20
C LEU A 38 -2.23 5.93 0.61
N GLU A 39 -2.79 7.08 0.22
CA GLU A 39 -4.16 7.49 0.59
C GLU A 39 -5.24 6.40 0.42
N PRO A 40 -5.27 5.60 -0.67
CA PRO A 40 -6.31 4.58 -0.84
C PRO A 40 -6.07 3.31 0.00
N TRP A 41 -4.88 3.10 0.55
CA TRP A 41 -4.50 1.89 1.31
C TRP A 41 -4.83 2.05 2.79
N THR A 42 -6.11 1.98 3.15
CA THR A 42 -6.50 2.15 4.55
C THR A 42 -6.15 0.93 5.42
N PRO A 43 -5.94 1.11 6.74
CA PRO A 43 -5.64 0.01 7.67
C PRO A 43 -6.68 -1.12 7.66
N GLU A 44 -7.93 -0.79 7.40
CA GLU A 44 -9.04 -1.75 7.32
C GLU A 44 -8.93 -2.65 6.09
N GLY A 45 -8.30 -2.18 5.00
CA GLY A 45 -8.15 -2.93 3.76
C GLY A 45 -9.49 -3.41 3.19
N VAL A 46 -10.52 -2.56 3.28
CA VAL A 46 -11.91 -2.91 2.92
C VAL A 46 -12.19 -2.75 1.44
N ASP A 47 -11.41 -1.93 0.74
CA ASP A 47 -11.51 -1.80 -0.71
C ASP A 47 -10.83 -3.02 -1.37
N PRO A 48 -11.55 -3.80 -2.20
CA PRO A 48 -10.97 -4.95 -2.88
C PRO A 48 -9.76 -4.61 -3.76
N ASN A 49 -9.70 -3.39 -4.30
CA ASN A 49 -8.60 -2.94 -5.16
C ASN A 49 -7.39 -2.44 -4.35
N TYR A 50 -7.59 -2.08 -3.08
CA TYR A 50 -6.55 -1.55 -2.19
C TYR A 50 -6.41 -2.38 -0.90
N CYS A 51 -6.59 -3.69 -1.03
CA CYS A 51 -6.49 -4.62 0.07
C CYS A 51 -5.02 -4.97 0.36
N TRP A 52 -4.35 -4.16 1.18
CA TRP A 52 -2.93 -4.34 1.54
C TRP A 52 -2.58 -5.72 2.14
N TRP A 53 -3.57 -6.40 2.72
CA TRP A 53 -3.39 -7.73 3.31
C TRP A 53 -2.98 -8.81 2.31
N ASP A 54 -3.43 -8.67 1.07
CA ASP A 54 -3.36 -9.72 0.05
C ASP A 54 -2.33 -9.35 -1.05
N VAL A 55 -1.61 -8.23 -0.89
CA VAL A 55 -0.70 -7.67 -1.90
C VAL A 55 0.66 -7.36 -1.26
N ASP A 56 1.74 -7.64 -1.99
CA ASP A 56 3.09 -7.25 -1.56
C ASP A 56 3.28 -5.72 -1.70
N PRO A 57 3.83 -5.03 -0.68
CA PRO A 57 3.97 -3.57 -0.71
C PRO A 57 4.92 -3.08 -1.80
N VAL A 58 5.90 -3.87 -2.23
CA VAL A 58 6.84 -3.50 -3.30
C VAL A 58 6.16 -3.65 -4.65
N ASP A 59 5.41 -4.74 -4.87
CA ASP A 59 4.66 -4.94 -6.11
C ASP A 59 3.58 -3.87 -6.28
N ALA A 60 2.82 -3.56 -5.22
CA ALA A 60 1.84 -2.47 -5.22
C ALA A 60 2.47 -1.11 -5.54
N ALA A 61 3.64 -0.82 -4.97
CA ALA A 61 4.36 0.42 -5.24
C ALA A 61 4.87 0.48 -6.70
N ASN A 62 5.39 -0.61 -7.24
CA ASN A 62 5.82 -0.68 -8.63
C ASN A 62 4.64 -0.53 -9.60
N GLU A 63 3.49 -1.12 -9.28
CA GLU A 63 2.26 -0.96 -10.06
C GLU A 63 1.77 0.49 -10.05
N ALA A 64 1.72 1.14 -8.88
CA ALA A 64 1.38 2.56 -8.76
C ALA A 64 2.29 3.42 -9.65
N MET A 65 3.60 3.14 -9.64
CA MET A 65 4.57 3.86 -10.46
C MET A 65 4.53 3.53 -11.95
N SER A 66 3.98 2.38 -12.35
CA SER A 66 3.88 2.00 -13.75
C SER A 66 3.01 2.97 -14.56
N TYR A 67 1.99 3.57 -13.93
CA TYR A 67 1.11 4.57 -14.55
C TYR A 67 1.78 5.94 -14.80
N HIS A 68 2.93 6.21 -14.18
CA HIS A 68 3.65 7.48 -14.31
C HIS A 68 4.69 7.48 -15.44
N ASN A 69 4.92 6.35 -16.11
CA ASN A 69 5.94 6.19 -17.17
C ASN A 69 5.38 6.17 -18.61
N ASP A 70 4.15 6.64 -18.82
CA ASP A 70 3.51 6.72 -20.16
C ASP A 70 3.51 8.15 -20.73
#